data_AF-A0A1Z8L8Y3-F1
#
_entry.id   AF-A0A1Z8L8Y3-F1
#
_cell.length_a   1.000
_cell.length_b   1.000
_cell.length_c   1.000
_cell.angle_alpha   90.00
_cell.angle_beta   90.00
_cell.angle_gamma   90.00
#
_symmetry.space_group_name_H-M   'P 1'
#
loop_
_entity.id
_entity.type
_entity.pdbx_description
1 polymer ?
#
loop_
_entity_poly.entity_id
_entity_poly.type
_entity_poly.pdbx_seq_one_letter_code
_entity_poly.pdbx_strand_id
1 'polypeptide(L)'
;MYPKKHLLIALALIFGLIAFSTYLFTRSNMKSSNSWNANIKFSENHTLFFQIETISTEESEDFEAIAIINGDEKIQLTSQGFDEDAKKYIWTFPFQSEIRLNSKNDFTGVFVKTENNKSYPFEILHKTKSRKKINRFPNSVFSSLPNESEVLLSDRFLLKLKSSSLNPKAGIAEFQRDPKTNEYTGSILTQTGDYRYLAGNRMGNQLYISTFDGVHAYSFLINIKENGHIEGIHFSGESYSEPFTGVPDSTSMLDDPYKITKIINNKSKLDIILPEYKSGELVRVPIGEGKVTLIQVMGSWCPNCLDESSFFNELSGFDNLNIYALAFEKNEDRLRSLNSIKRIESYLDLKYPILFAGKAQKSEVERLLPISNFISYPTYLLFDKKGDLVEIHAGFSGPATKGYSDFTSEFRTKIQNLILHSYGQ
;
A
#
# COMPACT_ATOMS: atom_id res chain seq x y z
N MET A 1 -57.67 -15.27 -46.95
CA MET A 1 -56.39 -16.02 -46.93
C MET A 1 -55.29 -15.01 -47.19
N TYR A 2 -54.23 -15.05 -46.38
CA TYR A 2 -53.26 -13.97 -46.04
C TYR A 2 -53.73 -12.90 -45.05
N PRO A 3 -52.87 -12.49 -44.08
CA PRO A 3 -51.42 -12.66 -44.13
C PRO A 3 -50.76 -13.15 -42.83
N LYS A 4 -50.39 -14.44 -42.79
CA LYS A 4 -49.34 -14.94 -41.86
C LYS A 4 -47.98 -14.25 -42.11
N LYS A 5 -47.74 -13.71 -43.32
CA LYS A 5 -46.53 -12.94 -43.67
C LYS A 5 -46.41 -11.61 -42.90
N HIS A 6 -47.50 -10.89 -42.66
CA HIS A 6 -47.42 -9.60 -41.95
C HIS A 6 -47.17 -9.81 -40.44
N LEU A 7 -47.67 -10.90 -39.86
CA LEU A 7 -47.39 -11.25 -38.47
C LEU A 7 -45.91 -11.63 -38.27
N LEU A 8 -45.31 -12.38 -39.20
CA LEU A 8 -43.88 -12.72 -39.17
C LEU A 8 -42.96 -11.50 -39.34
N ILE A 9 -43.34 -10.55 -40.20
CA ILE A 9 -42.58 -9.30 -40.39
C ILE A 9 -42.70 -8.40 -39.15
N ALA A 10 -43.89 -8.30 -38.54
CA ALA A 10 -44.09 -7.55 -37.30
C ALA A 10 -43.30 -8.15 -36.12
N LEU A 11 -43.28 -9.48 -35.99
CA LEU A 11 -42.47 -10.17 -34.99
C LEU A 11 -40.96 -9.97 -35.22
N ALA A 12 -40.49 -10.02 -36.47
CA ALA A 12 -39.09 -9.76 -36.79
C ALA A 12 -38.68 -8.30 -36.51
N LEU A 13 -39.57 -7.32 -36.74
CA LEU A 13 -39.34 -5.91 -36.39
C LEU A 13 -39.33 -5.69 -34.88
N ILE A 14 -40.21 -6.35 -34.12
CA ILE A 14 -40.24 -6.27 -32.66
C ILE A 14 -38.99 -6.92 -32.06
N PHE A 15 -38.58 -8.10 -32.54
CA PHE A 15 -37.32 -8.73 -32.11
C PHE A 15 -36.10 -7.89 -32.51
N GLY A 16 -36.11 -7.25 -33.68
CA GLY A 16 -35.08 -6.30 -34.10
C GLY A 16 -35.01 -5.05 -33.21
N LEU A 17 -36.15 -4.50 -32.80
CA LEU A 17 -36.24 -3.36 -31.89
C LEU A 17 -35.79 -3.71 -30.46
N ILE A 18 -36.12 -4.91 -29.97
CA ILE A 18 -35.66 -5.38 -28.66
C ILE A 18 -34.15 -5.67 -28.70
N ALA A 19 -33.64 -6.30 -29.77
CA ALA A 19 -32.21 -6.53 -29.95
C ALA A 19 -31.43 -5.22 -30.12
N PHE A 20 -32.01 -4.21 -30.79
CA PHE A 20 -31.42 -2.88 -30.93
C PHE A 20 -31.47 -2.07 -29.63
N SER A 21 -32.56 -2.15 -28.86
CA SER A 21 -32.66 -1.48 -27.56
C SER A 21 -31.71 -2.10 -26.53
N THR A 22 -31.61 -3.42 -26.48
CA THR A 22 -30.64 -4.14 -25.64
C THR A 22 -29.20 -3.86 -26.07
N TYR A 23 -28.92 -3.82 -27.38
CA TYR A 23 -27.61 -3.42 -27.89
C TYR A 23 -27.24 -1.97 -27.50
N LEU A 24 -28.19 -1.04 -27.63
CA LEU A 24 -28.02 0.35 -27.16
C LEU A 24 -27.83 0.42 -25.63
N PHE A 25 -28.56 -0.37 -24.85
CA PHE A 25 -28.43 -0.45 -23.38
C PHE A 25 -27.12 -1.10 -22.91
N THR A 26 -26.57 -2.03 -23.70
CA THR A 26 -25.23 -2.59 -23.43
C THR A 26 -24.11 -1.63 -23.82
N ARG A 27 -24.32 -0.77 -24.82
CA ARG A 27 -23.35 0.24 -25.25
C ARG A 27 -23.31 1.43 -24.29
N SER A 28 -24.46 1.82 -23.73
CA SER A 28 -24.57 2.89 -22.73
C SER A 28 -23.84 2.61 -21.39
N ASN A 29 -23.34 1.39 -21.18
CA ASN A 29 -22.58 0.99 -19.99
C ASN A 29 -21.11 0.64 -20.28
N MET A 30 -20.60 0.92 -21.49
CA MET A 30 -19.17 0.72 -21.76
C MET A 30 -18.33 1.71 -20.96
N LYS A 31 -17.45 1.17 -20.11
CA LYS A 31 -16.51 1.94 -19.30
C LYS A 31 -15.18 2.04 -20.03
N SER A 32 -14.63 3.24 -20.09
CA SER A 32 -13.28 3.50 -20.58
C SER A 32 -12.34 3.68 -19.39
N SER A 33 -11.22 2.96 -19.42
CA SER A 33 -10.11 3.18 -18.48
C SER A 33 -9.07 4.06 -19.14
N ASN A 34 -8.63 5.10 -18.45
CA ASN A 34 -7.61 6.01 -18.90
C ASN A 34 -6.49 6.10 -17.87
N SER A 35 -5.24 5.92 -18.31
CA SER A 35 -4.05 6.07 -17.47
C SER A 35 -3.43 7.45 -17.66
N TRP A 36 -3.06 8.07 -16.55
CA TRP A 36 -2.52 9.43 -16.53
C TRP A 36 -1.27 9.51 -15.66
N ASN A 37 -0.37 10.42 -16.00
CA ASN A 37 0.57 10.92 -15.02
C ASN A 37 -0.11 11.96 -14.14
N ALA A 38 0.26 11.99 -12.87
CA ALA A 38 -0.17 13.01 -11.93
C ALA A 38 1.02 13.53 -11.12
N ASN A 39 0.85 14.69 -10.52
CA ASN A 39 1.81 15.26 -9.61
C ASN A 39 1.15 15.89 -8.38
N ILE A 40 1.91 15.96 -7.29
CA ILE A 40 1.61 16.77 -6.12
C ILE A 40 2.80 17.68 -5.83
N LYS A 41 2.58 18.99 -5.80
CA LYS A 41 3.62 19.96 -5.40
C LYS A 41 3.63 20.10 -3.88
N PHE A 42 4.58 19.46 -3.22
CA PHE A 42 4.72 19.50 -1.76
C PHE A 42 5.49 20.75 -1.28
N SER A 43 6.50 21.18 -2.03
CA SER A 43 7.27 22.40 -1.78
C SER A 43 7.94 22.88 -3.07
N GLU A 44 8.74 23.95 -3.02
CA GLU A 44 9.55 24.38 -4.17
C GLU A 44 10.61 23.35 -4.58
N ASN A 45 11.05 22.50 -3.65
CA ASN A 45 12.11 21.52 -3.88
C ASN A 45 11.59 20.09 -4.07
N HIS A 46 10.30 19.84 -3.85
CA HIS A 46 9.73 18.51 -4.00
C HIS A 46 8.36 18.54 -4.68
N THR A 47 8.36 18.05 -5.91
CA THR A 47 7.16 17.64 -6.65
C THR A 47 7.19 16.12 -6.75
N LEU A 48 6.16 15.46 -6.21
CA LEU A 48 5.98 14.03 -6.34
C LEU A 48 5.31 13.74 -7.68
N PHE A 49 5.91 12.88 -8.50
CA PHE A 49 5.29 12.38 -9.73
C PHE A 49 4.83 10.95 -9.53
N PHE A 50 3.63 10.61 -9.98
CA PHE A 50 3.06 9.26 -9.91
C PHE A 50 2.06 9.06 -11.04
N GLN A 51 1.40 7.91 -11.07
CA GLN A 51 0.40 7.60 -12.08
C GLN A 51 -0.93 7.30 -11.42
N ILE A 52 -1.99 7.59 -12.17
CA ILE A 52 -3.36 7.28 -11.78
C ILE A 52 -4.07 6.60 -12.93
N GLU A 53 -5.10 5.84 -12.60
CA GLU A 53 -6.08 5.34 -13.54
C GLU A 53 -7.44 5.98 -13.20
N THR A 54 -8.14 6.49 -14.21
CA THR A 54 -9.54 6.92 -14.08
C THR A 54 -10.44 6.05 -14.93
N ILE A 55 -11.63 5.78 -14.42
CA ILE A 55 -12.69 5.10 -15.16
C ILE A 55 -13.81 6.10 -15.39
N SER A 56 -14.27 6.21 -16.64
CA SER A 56 -15.39 7.05 -17.05
C SER A 56 -16.30 6.27 -18.01
N THR A 57 -17.55 6.69 -18.18
CA THR A 57 -18.47 6.07 -19.16
C THR A 57 -18.29 6.67 -20.54
N GLU A 58 -18.75 6.00 -21.60
CA GLU A 58 -18.79 6.62 -22.94
C GLU A 58 -19.70 7.87 -23.01
N GLU A 59 -20.66 7.99 -22.09
CA GLU A 59 -21.66 9.08 -22.06
C GLU A 59 -21.23 10.27 -21.19
N SER A 60 -20.22 10.11 -20.32
CA SER A 60 -19.75 11.16 -19.42
C SER A 60 -18.23 11.12 -19.26
N GLU A 61 -17.60 12.30 -19.32
CA GLU A 61 -16.17 12.45 -18.99
C GLU A 61 -15.92 12.44 -17.47
N ASP A 62 -16.97 12.38 -16.65
CA ASP A 62 -16.84 12.28 -15.19
C ASP A 62 -16.11 11.01 -14.78
N PHE A 63 -15.17 11.16 -13.86
CA PHE A 63 -14.52 10.02 -13.22
C PHE A 63 -15.52 9.30 -12.30
N GLU A 64 -15.85 8.06 -12.63
CA GLU A 64 -16.59 7.12 -11.77
C GLU A 64 -15.69 6.43 -10.75
N ALA A 65 -14.41 6.26 -11.09
CA ALA A 65 -13.41 5.70 -10.21
C ALA A 65 -12.04 6.35 -10.46
N ILE A 66 -11.26 6.49 -9.39
CA ILE A 66 -9.86 6.90 -9.44
C ILE A 66 -9.04 5.88 -8.66
N ALA A 67 -7.93 5.43 -9.24
CA ALA A 67 -6.95 4.60 -8.56
C ALA A 67 -5.56 5.19 -8.70
N ILE A 68 -4.73 5.04 -7.67
CA ILE A 68 -3.30 5.34 -7.73
C ILE A 68 -2.56 4.11 -8.24
N ILE A 69 -1.60 4.31 -9.14
CA ILE A 69 -0.80 3.24 -9.74
C ILE A 69 0.66 3.42 -9.32
N ASN A 70 1.22 2.40 -8.66
CA ASN A 70 2.63 2.33 -8.25
C ASN A 70 3.26 1.07 -8.84
N GLY A 71 3.57 1.09 -10.13
CA GLY A 71 4.01 -0.12 -10.83
C GLY A 71 2.89 -1.16 -10.82
N ASP A 72 3.12 -2.30 -10.17
CA ASP A 72 2.14 -3.40 -10.06
C ASP A 72 1.03 -3.15 -9.03
N GLU A 73 1.20 -2.17 -8.14
CA GLU A 73 0.18 -1.82 -7.16
C GLU A 73 -0.87 -0.87 -7.73
N LYS A 74 -2.13 -1.18 -7.42
CA LYS A 74 -3.30 -0.33 -7.67
C LYS A 74 -4.03 -0.05 -6.36
N ILE A 75 -4.06 1.22 -5.94
CA ILE A 75 -4.80 1.67 -4.76
C ILE A 75 -6.10 2.32 -5.20
N GLN A 76 -7.22 1.65 -4.97
CA GLN A 76 -8.54 2.16 -5.32
C GLN A 76 -8.95 3.26 -4.32
N LEU A 77 -9.32 4.44 -4.82
CA LEU A 77 -9.89 5.49 -3.97
C LEU A 77 -11.40 5.32 -3.84
N THR A 78 -11.92 5.68 -2.68
CA THR A 78 -13.37 5.66 -2.39
C THR A 78 -13.97 7.03 -2.62
N SER A 79 -14.93 7.14 -3.56
CA SER A 79 -15.70 8.37 -3.77
C SER A 79 -16.60 8.66 -2.56
N GLN A 80 -16.56 9.87 -2.03
CA GLN A 80 -17.51 10.35 -1.01
C GLN A 80 -18.59 11.26 -1.62
N GLY A 81 -18.56 11.48 -2.94
CA GLY A 81 -19.45 12.42 -3.61
C GLY A 81 -18.99 13.88 -3.46
N PHE A 82 -19.95 14.80 -3.65
CA PHE A 82 -19.71 16.24 -3.50
C PHE A 82 -19.90 16.64 -2.03
N ASP A 83 -18.92 17.35 -1.49
CA ASP A 83 -18.97 17.96 -0.17
C ASP A 83 -19.38 19.42 -0.30
N GLU A 84 -20.53 19.76 0.30
CA GLU A 84 -21.13 21.10 0.21
C GLU A 84 -20.34 22.18 0.95
N ASP A 85 -19.62 21.82 2.01
CA ASP A 85 -18.85 22.77 2.83
C ASP A 85 -17.52 23.09 2.15
N ALA A 86 -16.84 22.06 1.63
CA ALA A 86 -15.60 22.20 0.89
C ALA A 86 -15.82 22.71 -0.54
N LYS A 87 -17.03 22.55 -1.10
CA LYS A 87 -17.36 22.77 -2.52
C LYS A 87 -16.46 21.96 -3.46
N LYS A 88 -16.30 20.67 -3.15
CA LYS A 88 -15.40 19.75 -3.88
C LYS A 88 -15.96 18.34 -3.96
N TYR A 89 -15.58 17.61 -5.00
CA TYR A 89 -15.71 16.14 -5.02
C TYR A 89 -14.54 15.50 -4.26
N ILE A 90 -14.84 14.59 -3.34
CA ILE A 90 -13.84 13.97 -2.45
C ILE A 90 -13.61 12.51 -2.81
N TRP A 91 -12.32 12.14 -2.94
CA TRP A 91 -11.84 10.78 -3.13
C TRP A 91 -10.87 10.41 -2.01
N THR A 92 -11.25 9.48 -1.16
CA THR A 92 -10.47 9.13 0.04
C THR A 92 -9.59 7.92 -0.17
N PHE A 93 -8.40 7.95 0.42
CA PHE A 93 -7.51 6.80 0.53
C PHE A 93 -7.99 5.82 1.63
N PRO A 94 -7.39 4.62 1.70
CA PRO A 94 -7.50 3.74 2.88
C PRO A 94 -6.98 4.40 4.17
N PHE A 95 -6.19 5.47 4.03
CA PHE A 95 -5.56 6.22 5.11
C PHE A 95 -6.21 7.58 5.34
N GLN A 96 -5.67 8.37 6.28
CA GLN A 96 -6.13 9.72 6.64
C GLN A 96 -5.71 10.79 5.62
N SER A 97 -6.09 10.57 4.36
CA SER A 97 -5.80 11.48 3.27
C SER A 97 -6.84 11.37 2.16
N GLU A 98 -6.90 12.39 1.30
CA GLU A 98 -7.87 12.46 0.21
C GLU A 98 -7.42 13.38 -0.94
N ILE A 99 -8.03 13.20 -2.11
CA ILE A 99 -7.95 14.11 -3.24
C ILE A 99 -9.29 14.84 -3.36
N ARG A 100 -9.23 16.17 -3.51
CA ARG A 100 -10.41 17.03 -3.71
C ARG A 100 -10.35 17.72 -5.07
N LEU A 101 -11.38 17.54 -5.89
CA LEU A 101 -11.51 18.11 -7.25
C LEU A 101 -12.68 19.12 -7.30
N ASN A 102 -12.67 20.15 -8.16
CA ASN A 102 -13.83 21.06 -8.27
C ASN A 102 -14.99 20.39 -9.03
N SER A 103 -14.67 19.55 -10.00
CA SER A 103 -15.61 18.75 -10.77
C SER A 103 -15.15 17.29 -10.85
N LYS A 104 -16.00 16.38 -11.35
CA LYS A 104 -15.65 14.97 -11.52
C LYS A 104 -14.75 14.70 -12.72
N ASN A 105 -14.53 15.65 -13.63
CA ASN A 105 -13.61 15.52 -14.77
C ASN A 105 -12.42 16.50 -14.70
N ASP A 106 -12.23 17.14 -13.54
CA ASP A 106 -11.14 18.08 -13.33
C ASP A 106 -9.78 17.39 -13.31
N PHE A 107 -8.85 17.92 -14.10
CA PHE A 107 -7.43 17.54 -14.07
C PHE A 107 -6.64 18.28 -12.97
N THR A 108 -7.28 19.11 -12.16
CA THR A 108 -6.61 19.88 -11.09
C THR A 108 -7.39 19.81 -9.79
N GLY A 109 -6.69 19.80 -8.66
CA GLY A 109 -7.31 19.75 -7.35
C GLY A 109 -6.31 19.96 -6.22
N VAL A 110 -6.63 19.41 -5.06
CA VAL A 110 -5.74 19.40 -3.90
C VAL A 110 -5.67 18.01 -3.29
N PHE A 111 -4.45 17.59 -2.92
CA PHE A 111 -4.23 16.50 -2.01
C PHE A 111 -4.28 17.03 -0.57
N VAL A 112 -5.05 16.38 0.31
CA VAL A 112 -5.24 16.80 1.70
C VAL A 112 -4.82 15.69 2.64
N LYS A 113 -3.99 16.04 3.62
CA LYS A 113 -3.69 15.20 4.79
C LYS A 113 -4.70 15.53 5.88
N THR A 114 -5.71 14.69 6.07
CA THR A 114 -6.83 15.01 6.97
C THR A 114 -6.44 14.94 8.44
N GLU A 115 -5.32 14.30 8.78
CA GLU A 115 -4.77 14.28 10.14
C GLU A 115 -4.31 15.65 10.66
N ASN A 116 -3.90 16.56 9.78
CA ASN A 116 -3.34 17.87 10.15
C ASN A 116 -3.86 19.02 9.27
N ASN A 117 -4.84 18.74 8.42
CA ASN A 117 -5.48 19.68 7.49
C ASN A 117 -4.52 20.41 6.54
N LYS A 118 -3.32 19.85 6.30
CA LYS A 118 -2.43 20.38 5.25
C LYS A 118 -2.93 19.98 3.88
N SER A 119 -2.85 20.91 2.94
CA SER A 119 -3.24 20.71 1.55
C SER A 119 -2.11 21.10 0.60
N TYR A 120 -2.02 20.37 -0.51
CA TYR A 120 -0.99 20.52 -1.53
C TYR A 120 -1.62 20.50 -2.92
N PRO A 121 -1.18 21.35 -3.86
CA PRO A 121 -1.67 21.31 -5.24
C PRO A 121 -1.50 19.92 -5.85
N PHE A 122 -2.58 19.41 -6.45
CA PHE A 122 -2.63 18.15 -7.20
C PHE A 122 -3.00 18.43 -8.65
N GLU A 123 -2.30 17.82 -9.59
CA GLU A 123 -2.55 17.97 -11.02
C GLU A 123 -2.39 16.64 -11.74
N ILE A 124 -3.34 16.33 -12.61
CA ILE A 124 -3.28 15.27 -13.61
C ILE A 124 -2.67 15.89 -14.88
N LEU A 125 -1.52 15.39 -15.29
CA LEU A 125 -0.75 15.90 -16.42
C LEU A 125 -1.38 15.48 -17.75
N HIS A 126 -2.37 16.23 -18.20
CA HIS A 126 -3.06 15.98 -19.45
C HIS A 126 -2.40 16.71 -20.63
N LYS A 127 -1.38 16.11 -21.24
CA LYS A 127 -0.86 16.55 -22.55
C LYS A 127 -0.44 15.37 -23.41
N THR A 128 -1.42 14.75 -24.10
CA THR A 128 -1.39 14.36 -25.53
C THR A 128 -2.41 13.25 -25.77
N LYS A 129 -3.22 13.37 -26.83
CA LYS A 129 -4.01 12.28 -27.44
C LYS A 129 -3.12 11.20 -28.11
N SER A 130 -1.93 11.00 -27.59
CA SER A 130 -0.93 10.08 -28.12
C SER A 130 -1.07 8.79 -27.33
N ARG A 131 -1.41 7.69 -28.01
CA ARG A 131 -1.38 6.32 -27.47
C ARG A 131 0.03 5.83 -27.08
N LYS A 132 1.03 6.72 -26.99
CA LYS A 132 2.40 6.36 -26.59
C LYS A 132 2.45 6.25 -25.06
N LYS A 133 3.17 5.22 -24.60
CA LYS A 133 3.46 4.99 -23.18
C LYS A 133 4.00 6.27 -22.53
N ILE A 134 3.43 6.65 -21.39
CA ILE A 134 3.79 7.87 -20.66
C ILE A 134 4.75 7.49 -19.54
N ASN A 135 5.99 8.01 -19.58
CA ASN A 135 6.96 7.86 -18.49
C ASN A 135 6.48 8.62 -17.26
N ARG A 136 6.56 8.02 -16.06
CA ARG A 136 6.14 8.65 -14.79
C ARG A 136 6.80 10.02 -14.57
N PHE A 137 8.11 10.10 -14.75
CA PHE A 137 8.89 11.33 -14.67
C PHE A 137 9.08 11.95 -16.07
N PRO A 138 8.65 13.20 -16.29
CA PRO A 138 8.82 13.86 -17.57
C PRO A 138 10.30 14.15 -17.86
N ASN A 139 10.70 14.06 -19.13
CA ASN A 139 12.10 14.26 -19.52
C ASN A 139 12.69 15.60 -19.04
N SER A 140 11.86 16.63 -18.86
CA SER A 140 12.28 17.95 -18.37
C SER A 140 12.77 17.99 -16.93
N VAL A 141 12.51 16.95 -16.11
CA VAL A 141 12.99 16.92 -14.70
C VAL A 141 14.39 16.35 -14.55
N PHE A 142 14.93 15.74 -15.60
CA PHE A 142 16.28 15.20 -15.60
C PHE A 142 17.27 16.28 -16.06
N SER A 143 18.44 16.32 -15.42
CA SER A 143 19.42 17.40 -15.57
C SER A 143 20.43 17.19 -16.70
N SER A 144 20.41 16.05 -17.40
CA SER A 144 21.36 15.75 -18.49
C SER A 144 20.69 15.09 -19.70
N LEU A 145 21.14 15.45 -20.91
CA LEU A 145 20.90 14.65 -22.11
C LEU A 145 21.64 13.30 -21.92
N PRO A 146 21.08 12.18 -22.40
CA PRO A 146 21.67 10.86 -22.20
C PRO A 146 23.13 10.82 -22.70
N ASN A 147 24.07 10.47 -21.81
CA ASN A 147 25.45 10.12 -22.18
C ASN A 147 25.43 8.97 -23.20
N GLU A 148 26.41 8.93 -24.11
CA GLU A 148 26.53 7.90 -25.16
C GLU A 148 26.73 6.47 -24.61
N SER A 149 27.04 6.29 -23.33
CA SER A 149 27.05 4.98 -22.66
C SER A 149 26.32 5.01 -21.33
N GLU A 150 25.20 4.30 -21.25
CA GLU A 150 24.49 4.05 -20.01
C GLU A 150 25.27 3.04 -19.16
N VAL A 151 25.57 3.40 -17.91
CA VAL A 151 26.18 2.46 -16.95
C VAL A 151 25.16 1.38 -16.59
N LEU A 152 25.58 0.11 -16.52
CA LEU A 152 24.70 -0.96 -16.09
C LEU A 152 24.19 -0.70 -14.66
N LEU A 153 22.87 -0.76 -14.45
CA LEU A 153 22.27 -0.72 -13.13
C LEU A 153 22.26 -2.14 -12.56
N SER A 154 22.78 -2.32 -11.34
CA SER A 154 22.64 -3.58 -10.61
C SER A 154 21.21 -3.74 -10.09
N ASP A 155 20.73 -4.97 -10.00
CA ASP A 155 19.37 -5.24 -9.49
C ASP A 155 19.26 -5.07 -7.97
N ARG A 156 20.39 -4.94 -7.27
CA ARG A 156 20.43 -4.90 -5.81
C ARG A 156 21.58 -4.06 -5.26
N PHE A 157 21.30 -3.29 -4.21
CA PHE A 157 22.27 -2.44 -3.54
C PHE A 157 22.17 -2.51 -2.03
N LEU A 158 23.31 -2.51 -1.35
CA LEU A 158 23.39 -2.14 0.06
C LEU A 158 23.41 -0.61 0.15
N LEU A 159 22.40 -0.04 0.78
CA LEU A 159 22.24 1.40 0.96
C LEU A 159 22.75 1.87 2.32
N LYS A 160 23.32 3.07 2.31
CA LYS A 160 23.48 3.94 3.48
C LYS A 160 22.49 5.09 3.37
N LEU A 161 21.33 4.94 4.01
CA LEU A 161 20.29 5.97 4.11
C LEU A 161 20.68 7.03 5.13
N LYS A 162 20.28 8.29 4.90
CA LYS A 162 20.72 9.46 5.70
C LYS A 162 22.24 9.51 5.80
N SER A 163 22.90 9.40 4.65
CA SER A 163 24.35 9.19 4.54
C SER A 163 25.21 10.30 5.17
N SER A 164 24.65 11.50 5.32
CA SER A 164 25.21 12.67 6.01
C SER A 164 24.93 12.71 7.52
N SER A 165 24.07 11.84 8.05
CA SER A 165 23.72 11.78 9.46
C SER A 165 24.79 11.04 10.28
N LEU A 166 24.88 11.38 11.57
CA LEU A 166 25.71 10.66 12.55
C LEU A 166 25.25 9.21 12.75
N ASN A 167 23.96 8.92 12.51
CA ASN A 167 23.37 7.59 12.64
C ASN A 167 22.71 7.18 11.32
N PRO A 168 23.51 6.85 10.28
CA PRO A 168 22.98 6.37 9.02
C PRO A 168 22.25 5.04 9.23
N LYS A 169 21.23 4.78 8.41
CA LYS A 169 20.50 3.51 8.44
C LYS A 169 20.90 2.64 7.26
N ALA A 170 21.08 1.35 7.50
CA ALA A 170 21.21 0.39 6.42
C ALA A 170 19.84 0.18 5.74
N GLY A 171 19.87 -0.07 4.43
CA GLY A 171 18.73 -0.53 3.67
C GLY A 171 19.19 -1.39 2.50
N ILE A 172 18.30 -2.17 1.91
CA ILE A 172 18.57 -2.95 0.71
C ILE A 172 17.64 -2.46 -0.39
N ALA A 173 18.18 -1.88 -1.46
CA ALA A 173 17.38 -1.60 -2.64
C ALA A 173 17.32 -2.82 -3.52
N GLU A 174 16.13 -3.15 -4.01
CA GLU A 174 15.90 -4.16 -5.03
C GLU A 174 15.19 -3.49 -6.20
N PHE A 175 15.82 -3.49 -7.37
CA PHE A 175 15.28 -2.91 -8.59
C PHE A 175 15.12 -3.97 -9.67
N GLN A 176 14.16 -3.72 -10.55
CA GLN A 176 13.95 -4.48 -11.77
C GLN A 176 13.54 -3.54 -12.90
N ARG A 177 13.88 -3.90 -14.13
CA ARG A 177 13.45 -3.19 -15.33
C ARG A 177 12.53 -4.09 -16.14
N ASP A 178 11.36 -3.58 -16.49
CA ASP A 178 10.51 -4.23 -17.48
C ASP A 178 11.07 -3.97 -18.90
N PRO A 179 11.53 -5.00 -19.63
CA PRO A 179 12.11 -4.82 -20.96
C PRO A 179 11.07 -4.40 -22.02
N LYS A 180 9.79 -4.69 -21.81
CA LYS A 180 8.72 -4.31 -22.77
C LYS A 180 8.39 -2.84 -22.66
N THR A 181 8.46 -2.31 -21.45
CA THR A 181 7.91 -0.99 -21.15
C THR A 181 8.97 0.03 -20.71
N ASN A 182 10.20 -0.42 -20.43
CA ASN A 182 11.32 0.37 -19.88
C ASN A 182 11.03 1.05 -18.53
N GLU A 183 10.01 0.58 -17.81
CA GLU A 183 9.75 1.01 -16.44
C GLU A 183 10.72 0.33 -15.49
N TYR A 184 11.14 1.09 -14.48
CA TYR A 184 11.90 0.56 -13.36
C TYR A 184 10.95 0.45 -12.17
N THR A 185 10.89 -0.72 -11.56
CA THR A 185 10.14 -0.97 -10.34
C THR A 185 11.03 -1.58 -9.27
N GLY A 186 10.55 -1.61 -8.03
CA GLY A 186 11.30 -2.17 -6.92
C GLY A 186 10.81 -1.70 -5.56
N SER A 187 11.62 -1.96 -4.54
CA SER A 187 11.42 -1.44 -3.19
C SER A 187 12.76 -1.27 -2.48
N ILE A 188 12.73 -0.60 -1.34
CA ILE A 188 13.88 -0.46 -0.44
C ILE A 188 13.50 -1.07 0.90
N LEU A 189 14.12 -2.19 1.24
CA LEU A 189 13.97 -2.86 2.52
C LEU A 189 14.73 -2.11 3.61
N THR A 190 14.12 -2.05 4.79
CA THR A 190 14.66 -1.48 6.02
C THR A 190 14.33 -2.40 7.20
N GLN A 191 14.90 -2.12 8.37
CA GLN A 191 14.68 -2.97 9.55
C GLN A 191 13.21 -3.09 10.00
N THR A 192 12.34 -2.18 9.56
CA THR A 192 10.95 -2.08 10.00
C THR A 192 9.94 -2.48 8.93
N GLY A 193 10.40 -2.85 7.73
CA GLY A 193 9.57 -3.11 6.55
C GLY A 193 10.22 -2.55 5.30
N ASP A 194 9.43 -2.19 4.30
CA ASP A 194 9.95 -1.69 3.01
C ASP A 194 9.24 -0.41 2.55
N TYR A 195 9.80 0.26 1.54
CA TYR A 195 9.26 1.51 0.98
C TYR A 195 8.16 1.30 -0.05
N ARG A 196 7.50 0.13 -0.02
CA ARG A 196 6.43 -0.28 -0.92
C ARG A 196 6.84 -0.14 -2.39
N TYR A 197 5.86 -0.24 -3.27
CA TYR A 197 6.03 -0.27 -4.70
C TYR A 197 6.61 1.06 -5.21
N LEU A 198 7.91 1.08 -5.48
CA LEU A 198 8.57 2.17 -6.18
C LEU A 198 8.45 1.91 -7.68
N ALA A 199 8.11 2.95 -8.43
CA ALA A 199 8.06 2.89 -9.89
C ALA A 199 8.59 4.18 -10.50
N GLY A 200 9.13 4.08 -11.71
CA GLY A 200 9.66 5.25 -12.42
C GLY A 200 10.43 4.92 -13.68
N ASN A 201 11.29 5.84 -14.07
CA ASN A 201 12.03 5.74 -15.33
C ASN A 201 13.43 6.31 -15.22
N ARG A 202 14.27 5.85 -16.15
CA ARG A 202 15.68 6.22 -16.24
C ARG A 202 15.95 7.04 -17.50
N MET A 203 16.82 8.04 -17.40
CA MET A 203 17.42 8.70 -18.55
C MET A 203 18.94 8.82 -18.33
N GLY A 204 19.73 8.22 -19.23
CA GLY A 204 21.19 8.19 -19.08
C GLY A 204 21.59 7.50 -17.78
N ASN A 205 22.35 8.18 -16.92
CA ASN A 205 22.75 7.66 -15.61
C ASN A 205 21.85 8.16 -14.46
N GLN A 206 20.67 8.67 -14.76
CA GLN A 206 19.71 9.17 -13.77
C GLN A 206 18.49 8.27 -13.71
N LEU A 207 18.23 7.66 -12.55
CA LEU A 207 17.04 6.85 -12.29
C LEU A 207 16.17 7.58 -11.27
N TYR A 208 14.95 7.95 -11.67
CA TYR A 208 13.99 8.56 -10.76
C TYR A 208 12.84 7.59 -10.53
N ILE A 209 12.54 7.32 -9.25
CA ILE A 209 11.47 6.41 -8.82
C ILE A 209 10.70 7.03 -7.66
N SER A 210 9.42 6.70 -7.57
CA SER A 210 8.55 7.20 -6.50
C SER A 210 7.47 6.19 -6.13
N THR A 211 6.88 6.42 -4.96
CA THR A 211 5.64 5.76 -4.54
C THR A 211 4.70 6.79 -3.92
N PHE A 212 3.40 6.57 -4.10
CA PHE A 212 2.36 7.35 -3.45
C PHE A 212 1.19 6.48 -3.01
N ASP A 213 0.96 6.38 -1.70
CA ASP A 213 -0.13 5.55 -1.14
C ASP A 213 -1.12 6.36 -0.28
N GLY A 214 -0.98 7.69 -0.28
CA GLY A 214 -1.73 8.61 0.59
C GLY A 214 -1.04 8.92 1.93
N VAL A 215 -0.07 8.09 2.34
CA VAL A 215 0.77 8.32 3.51
C VAL A 215 2.21 8.60 3.08
N HIS A 216 2.82 7.64 2.40
CA HIS A 216 4.11 7.76 1.76
C HIS A 216 3.99 8.61 0.50
N ALA A 217 4.92 9.56 0.39
CA ALA A 217 5.07 10.47 -0.73
C ALA A 217 6.55 10.49 -1.07
N TYR A 218 7.09 9.33 -1.45
CA TYR A 218 8.52 9.12 -1.57
C TYR A 218 8.99 9.36 -3.00
N SER A 219 10.10 10.09 -3.14
CA SER A 219 10.83 10.22 -4.41
C SER A 219 12.31 9.96 -4.17
N PHE A 220 12.90 9.09 -4.98
CA PHE A 220 14.34 8.83 -5.00
C PHE A 220 14.91 9.32 -6.32
N LEU A 221 15.77 10.33 -6.24
CA LEU A 221 16.51 10.85 -7.39
C LEU A 221 17.91 10.26 -7.38
N ILE A 222 18.15 9.23 -8.19
CA ILE A 222 19.38 8.44 -8.17
C ILE A 222 20.28 8.82 -9.34
N ASN A 223 21.56 9.05 -9.05
CA ASN A 223 22.63 9.12 -10.04
C ASN A 223 23.50 7.87 -9.94
N ILE A 224 23.71 7.21 -11.07
CA ILE A 224 24.52 6.00 -11.23
C ILE A 224 25.92 6.43 -11.65
N LYS A 225 26.92 6.05 -10.85
CA LYS A 225 28.33 6.36 -11.09
C LYS A 225 28.96 5.33 -12.03
N GLU A 226 30.07 5.70 -12.66
CA GLU A 226 30.80 4.83 -13.61
C GLU A 226 31.24 3.49 -12.99
N ASN A 227 31.53 3.47 -11.70
CA ASN A 227 31.89 2.26 -10.94
C ASN A 227 30.66 1.42 -10.52
N GLY A 228 29.46 1.77 -10.98
CA GLY A 228 28.20 1.10 -10.62
C GLY A 228 27.61 1.50 -9.28
N HIS A 229 28.26 2.36 -8.48
CA HIS A 229 27.67 2.87 -7.24
C HIS A 229 26.52 3.83 -7.53
N ILE A 230 25.65 4.03 -6.55
CA ILE A 230 24.57 5.01 -6.62
C ILE A 230 24.72 6.08 -5.54
N GLU A 231 24.38 7.31 -5.90
CA GLU A 231 24.22 8.43 -4.98
C GLU A 231 22.91 9.12 -5.31
N GLY A 232 22.15 9.53 -4.30
CA GLY A 232 20.87 10.16 -4.55
C GLY A 232 20.32 10.93 -3.38
N ILE A 233 19.14 11.49 -3.60
CA ILE A 233 18.36 12.21 -2.59
C ILE A 233 17.00 11.52 -2.45
N HIS A 234 16.62 11.21 -1.22
CA HIS A 234 15.30 10.71 -0.87
C HIS A 234 14.46 11.87 -0.34
N PHE A 235 13.36 12.20 -1.03
CA PHE A 235 12.35 13.15 -0.58
C PHE A 235 11.13 12.44 0.01
N SER A 236 10.51 13.04 1.02
CA SER A 236 9.24 12.58 1.58
C SER A 236 8.34 13.76 1.98
N GLY A 237 7.23 13.95 1.27
CA GLY A 237 6.28 15.02 1.56
C GLY A 237 6.90 16.43 1.51
N GLU A 238 6.45 17.34 2.38
CA GLU A 238 6.79 18.77 2.31
C GLU A 238 8.25 19.11 2.62
N SER A 239 8.81 18.55 3.69
CA SER A 239 10.05 19.05 4.29
C SER A 239 11.18 18.04 4.41
N TYR A 240 10.92 16.73 4.24
CA TYR A 240 11.96 15.72 4.40
C TYR A 240 12.75 15.54 3.10
N SER A 241 14.06 15.67 3.21
CA SER A 241 15.01 15.36 2.16
C SER A 241 16.34 14.92 2.78
N GLU A 242 16.87 13.76 2.37
CA GLU A 242 18.12 13.23 2.90
C GLU A 242 18.95 12.55 1.79
N PRO A 243 20.27 12.75 1.75
CA PRO A 243 21.12 12.06 0.80
C PRO A 243 21.30 10.58 1.19
N PHE A 244 21.45 9.72 0.21
CA PHE A 244 21.82 8.33 0.40
C PHE A 244 22.86 7.90 -0.62
N THR A 245 23.56 6.82 -0.29
CA THR A 245 24.53 6.16 -1.17
C THR A 245 24.23 4.67 -1.22
N GLY A 246 24.67 3.99 -2.27
CA GLY A 246 24.51 2.56 -2.40
C GLY A 246 25.64 1.91 -3.18
N VAL A 247 26.03 0.72 -2.73
CA VAL A 247 27.01 -0.13 -3.41
C VAL A 247 26.30 -1.38 -3.94
N PRO A 248 26.59 -1.84 -5.17
CA PRO A 248 26.07 -3.09 -5.68
C PRO A 248 26.36 -4.23 -4.71
N ASP A 249 25.32 -4.97 -4.32
CA ASP A 249 25.47 -6.03 -3.34
C ASP A 249 24.35 -7.08 -3.49
N SER A 250 24.74 -8.34 -3.74
CA SER A 250 23.82 -9.45 -3.95
C SER A 250 23.57 -10.30 -2.70
N THR A 251 24.21 -10.02 -1.55
CA THR A 251 24.29 -10.98 -0.42
C THR A 251 23.99 -10.40 0.96
N SER A 252 24.21 -9.10 1.19
CA SER A 252 23.99 -8.43 2.46
C SER A 252 22.55 -8.58 2.92
N MET A 253 22.33 -8.79 4.21
CA MET A 253 20.99 -8.93 4.80
C MET A 253 20.81 -7.91 5.91
N LEU A 254 19.56 -7.57 6.20
CA LEU A 254 19.19 -6.81 7.40
C LEU A 254 19.23 -7.74 8.62
N ASP A 255 19.07 -7.17 9.82
CA ASP A 255 18.98 -8.01 11.02
C ASP A 255 17.78 -8.94 10.95
N ASP A 256 17.95 -10.15 11.48
CA ASP A 256 16.93 -11.19 11.52
C ASP A 256 15.65 -10.69 12.24
N PRO A 257 14.52 -10.52 11.54
CA PRO A 257 13.29 -9.95 12.11
C PRO A 257 12.71 -10.80 13.25
N TYR A 258 13.10 -12.07 13.37
CA TYR A 258 12.69 -12.99 14.44
C TYR A 258 13.48 -12.80 15.74
N LYS A 259 14.59 -12.05 15.71
CA LYS A 259 15.50 -11.87 16.85
C LYS A 259 15.53 -10.47 17.44
N ILE A 260 14.91 -9.50 16.76
CA ILE A 260 14.91 -8.09 17.17
C ILE A 260 14.11 -7.91 18.45
N THR A 261 12.83 -8.27 18.40
CA THR A 261 11.91 -8.18 19.53
C THR A 261 12.03 -9.46 20.36
N LYS A 262 12.24 -9.32 21.67
CA LYS A 262 12.54 -10.45 22.57
C LYS A 262 11.42 -10.68 23.57
N ILE A 263 11.14 -11.94 23.90
CA ILE A 263 10.19 -12.33 24.93
C ILE A 263 10.77 -12.00 26.32
N ILE A 264 10.01 -11.32 27.18
CA ILE A 264 10.44 -10.97 28.55
C ILE A 264 10.11 -12.08 29.56
N ASN A 265 9.02 -12.84 29.37
CA ASN A 265 8.66 -13.93 30.29
C ASN A 265 7.65 -14.90 29.65
N ASN A 266 8.04 -16.15 29.39
CA ASN A 266 7.17 -17.17 28.80
C ASN A 266 6.30 -17.93 29.84
N LYS A 267 6.32 -17.54 31.13
CA LYS A 267 5.66 -18.31 32.20
C LYS A 267 4.36 -17.72 32.72
N SER A 268 4.05 -16.46 32.40
CA SER A 268 2.75 -15.85 32.75
C SER A 268 1.77 -16.06 31.61
N LYS A 269 0.58 -16.63 31.89
CA LYS A 269 -0.49 -16.71 30.90
C LYS A 269 -0.85 -15.29 30.45
N LEU A 270 -0.68 -15.02 29.16
CA LEU A 270 -1.07 -13.75 28.53
C LEU A 270 -2.60 -13.69 28.46
N ASP A 271 -3.19 -12.67 29.08
CA ASP A 271 -4.63 -12.41 29.05
C ASP A 271 -4.87 -11.01 28.47
N ILE A 272 -5.35 -10.95 27.23
CA ILE A 272 -5.61 -9.70 26.51
C ILE A 272 -7.10 -9.50 26.44
N ILE A 273 -7.57 -8.42 27.09
CA ILE A 273 -8.96 -7.97 27.03
C ILE A 273 -8.94 -6.51 26.60
N LEU A 274 -9.48 -6.23 25.42
CA LEU A 274 -9.46 -4.90 24.82
C LEU A 274 -10.81 -4.56 24.19
N PRO A 275 -11.16 -3.27 24.11
CA PRO A 275 -12.37 -2.85 23.41
C PRO A 275 -12.25 -3.12 21.92
N GLU A 276 -13.25 -3.77 21.34
CA GLU A 276 -13.44 -3.83 19.88
C GLU A 276 -13.56 -2.41 19.33
N TYR A 277 -12.89 -2.13 18.20
CA TYR A 277 -12.65 -0.75 17.78
C TYR A 277 -13.96 0.04 17.53
N LYS A 278 -15.00 -0.62 17.03
CA LYS A 278 -16.28 -0.04 16.61
C LYS A 278 -17.29 -0.03 17.76
N SER A 279 -17.66 -1.18 18.31
CA SER A 279 -18.67 -1.29 19.38
C SER A 279 -18.14 -0.78 20.71
N GLY A 280 -16.85 -1.00 21.00
CA GLY A 280 -16.24 -0.74 22.30
C GLY A 280 -16.47 -1.85 23.32
N GLU A 281 -17.14 -2.93 22.93
CA GLU A 281 -17.31 -4.10 23.77
C GLU A 281 -15.95 -4.73 24.07
N LEU A 282 -15.75 -5.13 25.33
CA LEU A 282 -14.51 -5.79 25.73
C LEU A 282 -14.48 -7.21 25.17
N VAL A 283 -13.47 -7.49 24.35
CA VAL A 283 -13.23 -8.79 23.73
C VAL A 283 -11.95 -9.38 24.31
N ARG A 284 -12.02 -10.64 24.77
CA ARG A 284 -10.85 -11.42 25.18
C ARG A 284 -10.26 -12.11 23.95
N VAL A 285 -8.93 -12.07 23.82
CA VAL A 285 -8.20 -12.85 22.82
C VAL A 285 -7.96 -14.28 23.38
N PRO A 286 -8.53 -15.33 22.78
CA PRO A 286 -8.34 -16.71 23.24
C PRO A 286 -6.93 -17.20 22.88
N ILE A 287 -6.09 -17.42 23.89
CA ILE A 287 -4.73 -17.95 23.74
C ILE A 287 -4.64 -19.27 24.51
N GLY A 288 -4.17 -20.33 23.85
CA GLY A 288 -4.06 -21.66 24.46
C GLY A 288 -5.38 -22.41 24.67
N GLU A 289 -6.42 -22.02 23.92
CA GLU A 289 -7.75 -22.62 23.98
C GLU A 289 -7.99 -23.60 22.81
N GLY A 290 -6.96 -24.37 22.43
CA GLY A 290 -7.06 -25.44 21.41
C GLY A 290 -6.95 -24.98 19.95
N LYS A 291 -6.79 -23.67 19.72
CA LYS A 291 -6.58 -23.05 18.40
C LYS A 291 -5.25 -22.31 18.38
N VAL A 292 -4.63 -22.25 17.20
CA VAL A 292 -3.46 -21.38 16.94
C VAL A 292 -3.94 -19.93 17.00
N THR A 293 -3.17 -19.03 17.60
CA THR A 293 -3.55 -17.61 17.71
C THR A 293 -2.47 -16.72 17.11
N LEU A 294 -2.83 -15.94 16.11
CA LEU A 294 -1.99 -14.95 15.44
C LEU A 294 -2.45 -13.55 15.85
N ILE A 295 -1.56 -12.81 16.48
CA ILE A 295 -1.82 -11.43 16.93
C ILE A 295 -1.00 -10.48 16.08
N GLN A 296 -1.68 -9.55 15.42
CA GLN A 296 -1.10 -8.46 14.67
C GLN A 296 -1.00 -7.21 15.56
N VAL A 297 0.19 -6.62 15.71
CA VAL A 297 0.38 -5.30 16.32
C VAL A 297 0.47 -4.29 15.19
N MET A 298 -0.57 -3.47 15.00
CA MET A 298 -0.73 -2.59 13.83
C MET A 298 -1.11 -1.17 14.22
N GLY A 299 -1.13 -0.28 13.22
CA GLY A 299 -1.77 1.04 13.32
C GLY A 299 -2.40 1.43 11.99
N SER A 300 -3.57 2.06 11.99
CA SER A 300 -4.33 2.40 10.78
C SER A 300 -3.62 3.40 9.85
N TRP A 301 -2.52 3.99 10.32
CA TRP A 301 -1.68 4.96 9.64
C TRP A 301 -0.42 4.34 8.99
N CYS A 302 -0.25 3.02 9.08
CA CYS A 302 0.96 2.30 8.69
C CYS A 302 0.72 1.50 7.40
N PRO A 303 1.33 1.88 6.26
CA PRO A 303 1.13 1.15 5.02
C PRO A 303 1.63 -0.30 5.05
N ASN A 304 2.80 -0.62 5.60
CA ASN A 304 3.23 -2.01 5.71
C ASN A 304 2.26 -2.88 6.55
N CYS A 305 1.52 -2.26 7.49
CA CYS A 305 0.46 -2.92 8.24
C CYS A 305 -0.74 -3.27 7.34
N LEU A 306 -1.06 -2.43 6.35
CA LEU A 306 -2.08 -2.73 5.33
C LEU A 306 -1.69 -3.99 4.53
N ASP A 307 -0.42 -4.10 4.12
CA ASP A 307 0.06 -5.27 3.36
C ASP A 307 0.03 -6.54 4.21
N GLU A 308 0.47 -6.46 5.47
CA GLU A 308 0.39 -7.59 6.41
C GLU A 308 -1.06 -7.98 6.70
N SER A 309 -1.96 -7.01 6.91
CA SER A 309 -3.38 -7.29 7.13
C SER A 309 -4.01 -7.95 5.90
N SER A 310 -3.62 -7.55 4.68
CA SER A 310 -4.07 -8.22 3.45
C SER A 310 -3.65 -9.69 3.45
N PHE A 311 -2.39 -9.97 3.76
CA PHE A 311 -1.90 -11.35 3.86
C PHE A 311 -2.61 -12.14 4.96
N PHE A 312 -2.79 -11.56 6.15
CA PHE A 312 -3.49 -12.23 7.26
C PHE A 312 -4.97 -12.46 6.95
N ASN A 313 -5.60 -11.60 6.15
CA ASN A 313 -6.97 -11.82 5.67
C ASN A 313 -7.07 -13.05 4.75
N GLU A 314 -6.03 -13.39 4.00
CA GLU A 314 -6.00 -14.67 3.25
C GLU A 314 -5.92 -15.88 4.19
N LEU A 315 -5.24 -15.74 5.34
CA LEU A 315 -5.10 -16.81 6.34
C LEU A 315 -6.38 -17.04 7.14
N SER A 316 -7.30 -16.07 7.20
CA SER A 316 -8.53 -16.19 8.01
C SER A 316 -9.47 -17.30 7.54
N GLY A 317 -9.22 -17.87 6.35
CA GLY A 317 -9.93 -19.06 5.86
C GLY A 317 -9.49 -20.38 6.51
N PHE A 318 -8.41 -20.40 7.30
CA PHE A 318 -7.98 -21.61 8.00
C PHE A 318 -8.84 -21.90 9.23
N ASP A 319 -9.43 -23.10 9.26
CA ASP A 319 -10.04 -23.63 10.48
C ASP A 319 -9.01 -23.78 11.61
N ASN A 320 -9.43 -23.53 12.85
CA ASN A 320 -8.58 -23.58 14.04
C ASN A 320 -7.43 -22.57 14.10
N LEU A 321 -7.54 -21.48 13.34
CA LEU A 321 -6.73 -20.28 13.50
C LEU A 321 -7.59 -19.13 14.02
N ASN A 322 -7.11 -18.46 15.07
CA ASN A 322 -7.64 -17.20 15.55
C ASN A 322 -6.70 -16.08 15.08
N ILE A 323 -7.24 -15.04 14.45
CA ILE A 323 -6.47 -13.85 14.07
C ILE A 323 -7.07 -12.65 14.79
N TYR A 324 -6.24 -11.79 15.37
CA TYR A 324 -6.66 -10.54 16.02
C TYR A 324 -5.69 -9.42 15.68
N ALA A 325 -6.21 -8.25 15.31
CA ALA A 325 -5.42 -7.02 15.23
C ALA A 325 -5.53 -6.20 16.52
N LEU A 326 -4.39 -5.80 17.05
CA LEU A 326 -4.25 -4.84 18.14
C LEU A 326 -3.86 -3.50 17.51
N ALA A 327 -4.84 -2.62 17.36
CA ALA A 327 -4.68 -1.31 16.74
C ALA A 327 -4.15 -0.30 17.76
N PHE A 328 -2.89 0.09 17.58
CA PHE A 328 -2.26 1.20 18.28
C PHE A 328 -2.25 2.44 17.39
N GLU A 329 -2.91 3.50 17.85
CA GLU A 329 -3.28 4.63 17.02
C GLU A 329 -2.58 5.92 17.44
N LYS A 330 -2.51 6.90 16.54
CA LYS A 330 -1.91 8.21 16.86
C LYS A 330 -2.63 8.92 18.00
N ASN A 331 -3.92 8.62 18.19
CA ASN A 331 -4.75 9.14 19.27
C ASN A 331 -5.00 8.07 20.35
N GLU A 332 -4.98 8.46 21.61
CA GLU A 332 -5.32 7.58 22.73
C GLU A 332 -6.83 7.35 22.90
N ASP A 333 -7.65 8.23 22.32
CA ASP A 333 -9.11 8.10 22.31
C ASP A 333 -9.57 7.20 21.16
N ARG A 334 -10.25 6.10 21.52
CA ARG A 334 -10.86 5.15 20.57
C ARG A 334 -11.81 5.83 19.60
N LEU A 335 -12.65 6.75 20.07
CA LEU A 335 -13.66 7.41 19.23
C LEU A 335 -13.01 8.29 18.16
N ARG A 336 -11.85 8.88 18.45
CA ARG A 336 -11.07 9.66 17.49
C ARG A 336 -10.37 8.78 16.44
N SER A 337 -10.16 7.50 16.74
CA SER A 337 -9.48 6.55 15.85
C SER A 337 -10.44 5.67 15.05
N LEU A 338 -11.73 5.67 15.41
CA LEU A 338 -12.78 4.82 14.81
C LEU A 338 -12.79 4.90 13.28
N ASN A 339 -12.80 6.12 12.73
CA ASN A 339 -12.87 6.31 11.28
C ASN A 339 -11.61 5.84 10.57
N SER A 340 -10.42 6.02 11.17
CA SER A 340 -9.16 5.58 10.56
C SER A 340 -9.07 4.05 10.51
N ILE A 341 -9.43 3.36 11.59
CA ILE A 341 -9.48 1.90 11.63
C ILE A 341 -10.54 1.36 10.67
N LYS A 342 -11.73 1.98 10.65
CA LYS A 342 -12.83 1.59 9.74
C LYS A 342 -12.42 1.68 8.26
N ARG A 343 -11.63 2.66 7.86
CA ARG A 343 -11.17 2.77 6.46
C ARG A 343 -10.36 1.56 6.03
N ILE A 344 -9.44 1.09 6.88
CA ILE A 344 -8.61 -0.09 6.60
C ILE A 344 -9.47 -1.37 6.60
N GLU A 345 -10.33 -1.54 7.62
CA GLU A 345 -11.25 -2.68 7.71
C GLU A 345 -12.15 -2.80 6.49
N SER A 346 -12.78 -1.70 6.08
CA SER A 346 -13.67 -1.67 4.92
C SER A 346 -12.92 -1.78 3.59
N TYR A 347 -11.69 -1.27 3.49
CA TYR A 347 -10.89 -1.35 2.26
C TYR A 347 -10.40 -2.77 1.97
N LEU A 348 -9.98 -3.51 3.01
CA LEU A 348 -9.52 -4.89 2.87
C LEU A 348 -10.62 -5.93 3.08
N ASP A 349 -11.82 -5.51 3.49
CA ASP A 349 -12.91 -6.39 3.91
C ASP A 349 -12.42 -7.43 4.94
N LEU A 350 -11.81 -6.92 6.02
CA LEU A 350 -11.13 -7.74 7.03
C LEU A 350 -12.11 -8.69 7.73
N LYS A 351 -11.73 -9.97 7.80
CA LYS A 351 -12.56 -11.06 8.35
C LYS A 351 -12.26 -11.42 9.80
N TYR A 352 -11.39 -10.66 10.45
CA TYR A 352 -10.97 -10.91 11.82
C TYR A 352 -11.09 -9.66 12.70
N PRO A 353 -11.28 -9.82 14.02
CA PRO A 353 -11.54 -8.69 14.91
C PRO A 353 -10.35 -7.71 15.02
N ILE A 354 -10.68 -6.42 15.12
CA ILE A 354 -9.72 -5.35 15.41
C ILE A 354 -10.05 -4.76 16.78
N LEU A 355 -9.08 -4.80 17.69
CA LEU A 355 -9.20 -4.30 19.05
C LEU A 355 -8.38 -3.02 19.19
N PHE A 356 -8.97 -1.99 19.80
CA PHE A 356 -8.26 -0.75 20.09
C PHE A 356 -7.33 -0.95 21.30
N ALA A 357 -6.02 -0.94 21.05
CA ALA A 357 -4.99 -1.26 22.04
C ALA A 357 -4.37 -0.02 22.70
N GLY A 358 -4.70 1.18 22.21
CA GLY A 358 -4.27 2.45 22.79
C GLY A 358 -3.38 3.26 21.85
N LYS A 359 -2.49 4.07 22.41
CA LYS A 359 -1.65 4.99 21.66
C LYS A 359 -0.44 4.29 21.06
N ALA A 360 -0.11 4.62 19.81
CA ALA A 360 1.08 4.16 19.09
C ALA A 360 2.38 4.63 19.75
N GLN A 361 2.84 3.88 20.76
CA GLN A 361 4.07 4.13 21.49
C GLN A 361 4.69 2.82 21.96
N LYS A 362 6.03 2.73 21.88
CA LYS A 362 6.79 1.54 22.28
C LYS A 362 6.42 1.07 23.69
N SER A 363 6.34 1.99 24.64
CA SER A 363 6.01 1.68 26.03
C SER A 363 4.62 1.09 26.21
N GLU A 364 3.62 1.50 25.42
CA GLU A 364 2.28 0.95 25.50
C GLU A 364 2.22 -0.48 24.96
N VAL A 365 2.94 -0.75 23.87
CA VAL A 365 3.06 -2.11 23.31
C VAL A 365 3.76 -3.04 24.29
N GLU A 366 4.93 -2.65 24.80
CA GLU A 366 5.72 -3.45 25.74
C GLU A 366 5.05 -3.58 27.13
N ARG A 367 4.11 -2.70 27.47
CA ARG A 367 3.27 -2.83 28.67
C ARG A 367 2.15 -3.85 28.49
N LEU A 368 1.55 -3.90 27.30
CA LEU A 368 0.45 -4.81 26.98
C LEU A 368 0.93 -6.23 26.70
N LEU A 369 2.06 -6.37 26.01
CA LEU A 369 2.57 -7.64 25.48
C LEU A 369 3.85 -8.06 26.21
N PRO A 370 4.13 -9.37 26.35
CA PRO A 370 5.28 -9.88 27.11
C PRO A 370 6.59 -9.78 26.30
N ILE A 371 6.85 -8.64 25.68
CA ILE A 371 7.94 -8.40 24.74
C ILE A 371 8.78 -7.18 25.13
N SER A 372 10.04 -7.19 24.73
CA SER A 372 11.00 -6.10 24.83
C SER A 372 11.64 -5.83 23.49
N ASN A 373 12.20 -4.63 23.35
CA ASN A 373 12.83 -4.17 22.13
C ASN A 373 11.87 -4.11 20.95
N PHE A 374 10.62 -3.69 21.18
CA PHE A 374 9.70 -3.36 20.12
C PHE A 374 10.22 -2.17 19.30
N ILE A 375 10.32 -2.33 17.98
CA ILE A 375 10.90 -1.30 17.08
C ILE A 375 9.92 -0.76 16.01
N SER A 376 8.83 -1.47 15.69
CA SER A 376 8.01 -1.11 14.52
C SER A 376 6.60 -1.68 14.55
N TYR A 377 5.73 -0.95 13.88
CA TYR A 377 4.49 -1.49 13.34
C TYR A 377 4.72 -1.80 11.85
N PRO A 378 4.29 -2.97 11.35
CA PRO A 378 3.70 -4.04 12.13
C PRO A 378 4.74 -4.83 12.95
N THR A 379 4.23 -5.61 13.90
CA THR A 379 4.92 -6.76 14.52
C THR A 379 3.85 -7.82 14.76
N TYR A 380 4.11 -9.10 14.48
CA TYR A 380 3.19 -10.17 14.86
C TYR A 380 3.73 -11.06 15.97
N LEU A 381 2.80 -11.66 16.71
CA LEU A 381 3.06 -12.71 17.69
C LEU A 381 2.24 -13.94 17.31
N LEU A 382 2.88 -15.10 17.25
CA LEU A 382 2.23 -16.37 16.93
C LEU A 382 2.28 -17.30 18.13
N PHE A 383 1.11 -17.75 18.56
CA PHE A 383 0.92 -18.69 19.65
C PHE A 383 0.41 -20.02 19.12
N ASP A 384 0.94 -21.11 19.67
CA ASP A 384 0.41 -22.44 19.37
C ASP A 384 -0.93 -22.73 20.09
N LYS A 385 -1.45 -23.94 19.89
CA LYS A 385 -2.72 -24.38 20.52
C LYS A 385 -2.69 -24.47 22.05
N LYS A 386 -1.50 -24.56 22.66
CA LYS A 386 -1.29 -24.60 24.12
C LYS A 386 -1.13 -23.20 24.70
N GLY A 387 -0.91 -22.21 23.84
CA GLY A 387 -0.71 -20.82 24.21
C GLY A 387 0.76 -20.46 24.42
N ASP A 388 1.68 -21.33 23.98
CA ASP A 388 3.10 -21.02 23.98
C ASP A 388 3.40 -20.04 22.84
N LEU A 389 4.12 -18.96 23.14
CA LEU A 389 4.58 -18.00 22.15
C LEU A 389 5.72 -18.62 21.34
N VAL A 390 5.43 -19.02 20.10
CA VAL A 390 6.38 -19.74 19.24
C VAL A 390 7.17 -18.81 18.33
N GLU A 391 6.65 -17.62 18.02
CA GLU A 391 7.31 -16.69 17.10
C GLU A 391 6.90 -15.23 17.35
N ILE A 392 7.87 -14.33 17.22
CA ILE A 392 7.67 -12.90 17.07
C ILE A 392 8.39 -12.48 15.80
N HIS A 393 7.78 -11.63 14.99
CA HIS A 393 8.43 -11.06 13.81
C HIS A 393 8.22 -9.55 13.77
N ALA A 394 9.32 -8.80 13.76
CA ALA A 394 9.30 -7.34 13.74
C ALA A 394 9.35 -6.80 12.31
N GLY A 395 8.41 -5.91 11.98
CA GLY A 395 8.28 -5.33 10.64
C GLY A 395 7.62 -6.27 9.65
N PHE A 396 7.38 -5.75 8.44
CA PHE A 396 6.84 -6.52 7.33
C PHE A 396 7.33 -5.95 6.00
N SER A 397 8.01 -6.77 5.22
CA SER A 397 8.41 -6.47 3.85
C SER A 397 7.32 -6.97 2.91
N GLY A 398 6.63 -6.04 2.25
CA GLY A 398 5.44 -6.31 1.44
C GLY A 398 5.73 -6.89 0.05
N PRO A 399 4.69 -7.04 -0.79
CA PRO A 399 4.77 -7.74 -2.06
C PRO A 399 5.63 -7.06 -3.13
N ALA A 400 6.06 -5.83 -2.91
CA ALA A 400 7.03 -5.13 -3.75
C ALA A 400 8.47 -5.67 -3.62
N THR A 401 8.73 -6.55 -2.64
CA THR A 401 10.05 -7.13 -2.36
C THR A 401 10.20 -8.54 -2.92
N LYS A 402 11.42 -8.94 -3.29
CA LYS A 402 11.67 -10.26 -3.90
C LYS A 402 11.37 -11.42 -2.93
N GLY A 403 11.56 -11.23 -1.63
CA GLY A 403 11.39 -12.28 -0.61
C GLY A 403 9.94 -12.53 -0.15
N TYR A 404 8.97 -11.71 -0.56
CA TYR A 404 7.60 -11.80 -0.07
C TYR A 404 6.91 -13.14 -0.35
N SER A 405 7.07 -13.68 -1.56
CA SER A 405 6.46 -14.95 -1.95
C SER A 405 6.97 -16.10 -1.08
N ASP A 406 8.28 -16.17 -0.85
CA ASP A 406 8.90 -17.21 -0.04
C ASP A 406 8.45 -17.11 1.42
N PHE A 407 8.53 -15.91 2.00
CA PHE A 407 8.08 -15.64 3.37
C PHE A 407 6.62 -16.06 3.59
N THR A 408 5.70 -15.61 2.72
CA THR A 408 4.28 -15.91 2.93
C THR A 408 3.96 -17.40 2.67
N SER A 409 4.68 -18.07 1.77
CA SER A 409 4.56 -19.51 1.55
C SER A 409 5.00 -20.30 2.79
N GLU A 410 6.19 -20.01 3.30
CA GLU A 410 6.74 -20.63 4.52
C GLU A 410 5.83 -20.38 5.73
N PHE A 411 5.31 -19.16 5.87
CA PHE A 411 4.40 -18.81 6.96
C PHE A 411 3.08 -19.58 6.85
N ARG A 412 2.48 -19.72 5.66
CA ARG A 412 1.28 -20.56 5.45
C ARG A 412 1.55 -22.02 5.86
N THR A 413 2.68 -22.59 5.45
CA THR A 413 3.08 -23.95 5.85
C THR A 413 3.25 -24.06 7.36
N LYS A 414 3.86 -23.06 8.02
CA LYS A 414 4.02 -23.04 9.48
C LYS A 414 2.67 -23.04 10.20
N ILE A 415 1.74 -22.19 9.78
CA ILE A 415 0.37 -22.14 10.34
C ILE A 415 -0.33 -23.49 10.16
N GLN A 416 -0.29 -24.08 8.96
CA GLN A 416 -0.88 -25.39 8.70
C GLN A 416 -0.27 -26.48 9.59
N ASN A 417 1.05 -26.47 9.78
CA ASN A 417 1.71 -27.42 10.66
C ASN A 417 1.26 -27.27 12.11
N LEU A 418 1.17 -26.04 12.63
CA LEU A 418 0.66 -25.79 13.99
C LEU A 418 -0.82 -26.21 14.14
N ILE A 419 -1.62 -26.08 13.09
CA ILE A 419 -3.02 -26.54 13.06
C ILE A 419 -3.13 -28.07 13.02
N LEU A 420 -2.29 -28.76 12.24
CA LEU A 420 -2.36 -30.21 12.08
C LEU A 420 -1.75 -30.98 13.25
N HIS A 421 -0.69 -30.44 13.86
CA HIS A 421 -0.05 -31.08 14.99
C HIS A 421 -0.92 -30.91 16.25
N SER A 422 -1.83 -31.88 16.41
CA SER A 422 -2.33 -32.25 17.73
C SER A 422 -1.16 -32.89 18.46
N TYR A 423 -0.49 -32.16 19.35
CA TYR A 423 0.43 -32.81 20.28
C TYR A 423 -0.39 -33.79 21.11
N GLY A 424 -0.33 -35.07 20.70
CA GLY A 424 -0.93 -36.17 21.43
C GLY A 424 -0.29 -36.27 22.81
N GLN A 425 -1.16 -36.30 23.82
CA GLN A 425 -0.98 -36.72 25.22
C GLN A 425 0.25 -36.21 25.99
#